data_AF-A0A520A5F9-F1
#
_entry.id   AF-A0A520A5F9-F1
#
_cell.length_a   1.000
_cell.length_b   1.000
_cell.length_c   1.000
_cell.angle_alpha   90.00
_cell.angle_beta   90.00
_cell.angle_gamma   90.00
#
_symmetry.space_group_name_H-M   'P 1'
#
loop_
_entity.id
_entity.type
_entity.pdbx_description
1 polymer ?
#
loop_
_entity_poly.entity_id
_entity_poly.type
_entity_poly.pdbx_seq_one_letter_code
_entity_poly.pdbx_strand_id
1 'polypeptide(L)'
;MKKTILFSFLIMALISCKKETTPTTTEPEFFVNEDASSFAENASFDVGEAGAAEITAFDPITKKLFVVRNENEGLANQLNQIEVIDFSNPSAMKSIGTISM
;
A
#
# COMPACT_ATOMS: atom_id res chain seq x y z
N MET A 1 -53.38 19.72 19.70
CA MET A 1 -52.05 19.62 20.35
C MET A 1 -51.09 18.64 19.64
N LYS A 2 -51.53 17.45 19.17
CA LYS A 2 -50.62 16.53 18.42
C LYS A 2 -50.17 17.07 17.04
N LYS A 3 -51.05 17.76 16.31
CA LYS A 3 -50.74 18.34 14.99
C LYS A 3 -49.78 19.55 15.06
N THR A 4 -49.86 20.34 16.14
CA THR A 4 -48.98 21.50 16.36
C THR A 4 -47.56 21.07 16.75
N ILE A 5 -47.41 19.95 17.48
CA ILE A 5 -46.11 19.36 17.79
C ILE A 5 -45.43 18.82 16.53
N LEU A 6 -46.19 18.14 15.66
CA LEU A 6 -45.66 17.60 14.40
C LEU A 6 -45.16 18.72 13.46
N PHE A 7 -45.90 19.84 13.41
CA PHE A 7 -45.51 21.00 12.60
C PHE A 7 -44.26 21.69 13.15
N SER A 8 -44.10 21.78 14.46
CA SER A 8 -42.91 22.36 15.10
C SER A 8 -41.66 21.50 14.87
N PHE A 9 -41.81 20.17 14.83
CA PHE A 9 -40.68 19.26 14.58
C PHE A 9 -40.19 19.35 13.12
N LEU A 10 -41.11 19.57 12.18
CA LEU A 10 -40.79 19.76 10.76
C LEU A 10 -40.01 21.07 10.51
N ILE A 11 -40.34 22.15 11.23
CA ILE A 11 -39.62 23.43 11.12
C ILE A 11 -38.20 23.30 11.68
N MET A 12 -38.00 22.57 12.78
CA MET A 12 -36.67 22.37 13.37
C MET A 12 -35.71 21.60 12.43
N ALA A 13 -36.24 20.65 11.65
CA ALA A 13 -35.46 19.87 10.68
C ALA A 13 -34.91 20.73 9.52
N LEU A 14 -35.60 21.81 9.14
CA LEU A 14 -35.20 22.68 8.03
C LEU A 14 -34.07 23.66 8.39
N ILE A 15 -33.76 23.83 9.68
CA ILE A 15 -32.76 24.82 10.17
C ILE A 15 -31.45 24.13 10.58
N SER A 16 -31.40 22.78 10.62
CA SER A 16 -30.24 22.03 11.13
C SER A 16 -29.06 21.93 10.15
N CYS A 17 -29.19 22.43 8.91
CA CYS A 17 -28.12 22.43 7.92
C CYS A 17 -27.45 23.80 7.82
N LYS A 18 -26.67 24.18 8.83
CA LYS A 18 -25.63 25.20 8.66
C LYS A 18 -24.37 24.47 8.22
N LYS A 19 -24.09 24.49 6.92
CA LYS A 19 -22.77 24.10 6.39
C LYS A 19 -21.74 25.02 7.05
N GLU A 20 -20.82 24.48 7.83
CA GLU A 20 -19.68 25.24 8.31
C GLU A 20 -18.92 25.81 7.11
N THR A 21 -18.85 27.14 7.04
CA THR A 21 -18.05 27.91 6.08
C THR A 21 -16.73 28.35 6.70
N THR A 22 -16.22 27.61 7.68
CA THR A 22 -14.85 27.79 8.15
C THR A 22 -13.95 27.44 6.97
N PRO A 23 -13.19 28.39 6.39
CA PRO A 23 -12.25 28.05 5.33
C PRO A 23 -11.14 27.27 6.02
N THR A 24 -11.22 25.95 5.99
CA THR A 24 -10.05 25.10 6.18
C THR A 24 -9.02 25.64 5.20
N THR A 25 -7.96 26.25 5.73
CA THR A 25 -6.79 26.61 4.93
C THR A 25 -6.16 25.27 4.57
N THR A 26 -6.70 24.62 3.55
CA THR A 26 -6.15 23.41 2.98
C THR A 26 -4.80 23.84 2.44
N GLU A 27 -3.71 23.43 3.11
CA GLU A 27 -2.39 23.53 2.50
C GLU A 27 -2.51 22.90 1.09
N PRO A 28 -2.02 23.55 0.04
CA PRO A 28 -2.08 22.97 -1.29
C PRO A 28 -1.45 21.58 -1.24
N GLU A 29 -2.23 20.57 -1.63
CA GLU A 29 -1.75 19.19 -1.68
C GLU A 29 -0.52 19.16 -2.59
N PHE A 30 0.59 18.62 -2.07
CA PHE A 30 1.78 18.42 -2.86
C PHE A 30 1.47 17.40 -3.96
N PHE A 31 1.27 17.90 -5.18
CA PHE A 31 0.94 17.08 -6.34
C PHE A 31 2.16 16.99 -7.27
N VAL A 32 2.65 15.78 -7.47
CA VAL A 32 3.64 15.47 -8.51
C VAL A 32 2.90 14.86 -9.68
N ASN A 33 3.05 15.46 -10.86
CA ASN A 33 2.49 14.93 -12.11
C ASN A 33 3.39 13.79 -12.62
N GLU A 34 3.24 12.61 -12.03
CA GLU A 34 3.94 11.38 -12.42
C GLU A 34 3.56 10.98 -13.86
N ASP A 35 4.54 10.79 -14.73
CA ASP A 35 4.33 10.27 -16.09
C ASP A 35 4.61 8.76 -16.10
N ALA A 36 3.55 7.96 -16.18
CA ALA A 36 3.66 6.51 -16.24
C ALA A 36 4.52 6.01 -17.42
N SER A 37 4.62 6.79 -18.51
CA SER A 37 5.44 6.43 -19.67
C SER A 37 6.94 6.64 -19.45
N SER A 38 7.32 7.37 -18.40
CA SER A 38 8.72 7.59 -18.03
C SER A 38 9.35 6.39 -17.29
N PHE A 39 8.53 5.44 -16.83
CA PHE A 39 9.02 4.23 -16.17
C PHE A 39 9.59 3.26 -17.21
N ALA A 40 10.79 2.78 -16.93
CA ALA A 40 11.43 1.72 -17.70
C ALA A 40 11.86 0.60 -16.74
N GLU A 41 11.70 -0.64 -17.17
CA GLU A 41 12.24 -1.79 -16.44
C GLU A 41 13.77 -1.69 -16.40
N ASN A 42 14.35 -1.70 -15.20
CA ASN A 42 15.81 -1.68 -15.03
C ASN A 42 16.37 -3.10 -14.86
N ALA A 43 15.64 -3.96 -14.16
CA ALA A 43 16.04 -5.34 -13.90
C ALA A 43 14.84 -6.15 -13.40
N SER A 44 14.98 -7.47 -13.51
CA SER A 44 14.08 -8.45 -12.93
C SER A 44 14.91 -9.44 -12.09
N PHE A 45 14.30 -9.97 -11.03
CA PHE A 45 14.87 -11.01 -10.19
C PHE A 45 13.80 -12.05 -9.91
N ASP A 46 14.08 -13.29 -10.27
CA ASP A 46 13.14 -14.39 -10.11
C ASP A 46 13.10 -14.86 -8.64
N VAL A 47 11.91 -14.82 -8.04
CA VAL A 47 11.69 -15.21 -6.63
C VAL A 47 10.53 -16.21 -6.58
N GLY A 48 10.85 -17.47 -6.35
CA GLY A 48 9.86 -18.53 -6.14
C GLY A 48 8.94 -18.76 -7.33
N GLU A 49 7.70 -19.15 -7.05
CA GLU A 49 6.68 -19.47 -8.05
C GLU A 49 5.70 -18.31 -8.32
N ALA A 50 4.69 -18.54 -9.17
CA ALA A 50 3.67 -17.54 -9.50
C ALA A 50 2.85 -17.14 -8.26
N GLY A 51 3.15 -15.97 -7.68
CA GLY A 51 2.53 -15.47 -6.44
C GLY A 51 3.50 -15.36 -5.26
N ALA A 52 4.75 -15.79 -5.44
CA ALA A 52 5.80 -15.80 -4.43
C ALA A 52 6.71 -14.57 -4.48
N ALA A 53 6.24 -13.42 -4.98
CA ALA A 53 7.09 -12.25 -5.20
C ALA A 53 6.38 -10.96 -4.76
N GLU A 54 6.02 -10.88 -3.48
CA GLU A 54 5.60 -9.62 -2.85
C GLU A 54 6.79 -9.06 -2.06
N ILE A 55 7.27 -7.87 -2.45
CA ILE A 55 8.30 -7.15 -1.68
C ILE A 55 7.68 -6.75 -0.35
N THR A 56 8.17 -7.32 0.75
CA THR A 56 7.63 -7.08 2.08
C THR A 56 8.31 -5.92 2.79
N ALA A 57 9.61 -5.70 2.51
CA ALA A 57 10.35 -4.57 3.07
C ALA A 57 11.61 -4.22 2.27
N PHE A 58 12.02 -2.95 2.36
CA PHE A 58 13.33 -2.46 1.93
C PHE A 58 14.04 -1.79 3.10
N ASP A 59 15.28 -2.21 3.39
CA ASP A 59 16.15 -1.51 4.34
C ASP A 59 17.05 -0.49 3.59
N PRO A 60 16.82 0.82 3.74
CA PRO A 60 17.59 1.85 3.05
C PRO A 60 19.04 1.99 3.57
N ILE A 61 19.36 1.49 4.76
CA ILE A 61 20.71 1.55 5.34
C ILE A 61 21.58 0.45 4.72
N THR A 62 21.11 -0.81 4.79
CA THR A 62 21.90 -1.96 4.30
C THR A 62 21.59 -2.34 2.86
N LYS A 63 20.66 -1.65 2.20
CA LYS A 63 20.21 -1.86 0.82
C LYS A 63 19.74 -3.29 0.57
N LYS A 64 18.94 -3.83 1.50
CA LYS A 64 18.38 -5.19 1.38
C LYS A 64 16.90 -5.13 1.03
N LEU A 65 16.49 -5.99 0.11
CA LEU A 65 15.08 -6.32 -0.09
C LEU A 65 14.76 -7.61 0.66
N PHE A 66 13.61 -7.61 1.31
CA PHE A 66 13.01 -8.78 1.93
C PHE A 66 11.77 -9.12 1.11
N VAL A 67 11.75 -10.31 0.55
CA VAL A 67 10.68 -10.75 -0.36
C VAL A 67 10.15 -12.07 0.18
N VAL A 68 8.84 -12.21 0.29
CA VAL A 68 8.24 -13.51 0.63
C VAL A 68 8.53 -14.45 -0.52
N ARG A 69 9.07 -15.64 -0.25
CA ARG A 69 9.29 -16.70 -1.22
C ARG A 69 8.52 -17.93 -0.77
N ASN A 70 7.50 -18.28 -1.55
CA ASN A 70 6.73 -19.50 -1.41
C ASN A 70 7.01 -20.41 -2.61
N GLU A 71 7.24 -21.69 -2.34
CA GLU A 71 7.41 -22.72 -3.38
C GLU A 71 6.60 -23.96 -3.04
N ASN A 72 6.18 -24.69 -4.08
CA ASN A 72 5.44 -25.93 -3.97
C ASN A 72 4.14 -25.79 -3.16
N GLU A 73 3.38 -24.72 -3.38
CA GLU A 73 2.15 -24.45 -2.62
C GLU A 73 1.17 -25.63 -2.74
N GLY A 74 0.70 -26.14 -1.59
CA GLY A 74 -0.22 -27.28 -1.54
C GLY A 74 0.44 -28.66 -1.73
N LEU A 75 1.76 -28.74 -1.84
CA LEU A 75 2.51 -30.00 -1.92
C LEU A 75 3.20 -30.34 -0.60
N ALA A 76 3.60 -31.60 -0.43
CA ALA A 76 4.26 -32.08 0.80
C ALA A 76 5.64 -31.44 1.07
N ASN A 77 6.26 -30.88 0.03
CA ASN A 77 7.55 -30.18 0.07
C ASN A 77 7.39 -28.65 0.00
N GLN A 78 6.25 -28.12 0.45
CA GLN A 78 6.02 -26.67 0.53
C GLN A 78 7.13 -25.98 1.32
N LEU A 79 7.66 -24.89 0.75
CA LEU A 79 8.68 -24.05 1.36
C LEU A 79 8.16 -22.62 1.44
N ASN A 80 8.05 -22.09 2.66
CA ASN A 80 7.72 -20.69 2.91
C ASN A 80 8.87 -20.05 3.68
N GLN A 81 9.47 -19.01 3.11
CA GLN A 81 10.59 -18.31 3.73
C GLN A 81 10.63 -16.86 3.25
N ILE A 82 11.43 -16.03 3.92
CA ILE A 82 11.81 -14.72 3.40
C ILE A 82 13.14 -14.86 2.66
N GLU A 83 13.16 -14.44 1.41
CA GLU A 83 14.37 -14.26 0.62
C GLU A 83 14.99 -12.90 0.95
N VAL A 84 16.30 -12.87 1.22
CA VAL A 84 17.05 -11.65 1.46
C VAL A 84 17.90 -11.36 0.23
N ILE A 85 17.61 -10.26 -0.44
CA ILE A 85 18.26 -9.85 -1.69
C ILE A 85 19.12 -8.61 -1.45
N ASP A 86 20.36 -8.64 -1.92
CA ASP A 86 21.21 -7.46 -2.02
C ASP A 86 20.73 -6.57 -3.17
N PHE A 87 20.28 -5.36 -2.82
CA PHE A 87 19.77 -4.32 -3.71
C PHE A 87 20.71 -3.10 -3.77
N SER A 88 21.96 -3.24 -3.33
CA SER A 88 22.96 -2.16 -3.44
C SER A 88 23.26 -1.75 -4.89
N ASN A 89 23.09 -2.69 -5.83
CA ASN A 89 23.08 -2.44 -7.26
C ASN A 89 21.81 -3.06 -7.91
N PRO A 90 20.77 -2.25 -8.20
CA PRO A 90 19.51 -2.75 -8.76
C PRO A 90 19.64 -3.51 -10.08
N SER A 91 20.67 -3.22 -10.89
CA SER A 91 20.91 -3.92 -12.16
C SER A 91 21.68 -5.24 -11.99
N ALA A 92 22.09 -5.59 -10.77
CA ALA A 92 22.86 -6.80 -10.46
C ALA A 92 22.49 -7.38 -9.08
N MET A 93 21.19 -7.52 -8.82
CA MET A 93 20.64 -8.09 -7.60
C MET A 93 21.10 -9.53 -7.34
N LYS A 94 21.25 -9.91 -6.07
CA LYS A 94 21.69 -11.25 -5.66
C LYS A 94 20.98 -11.72 -4.40
N SER A 95 20.63 -13.00 -4.35
CA SER A 95 20.28 -13.67 -3.10
C SER A 95 21.50 -13.69 -2.18
N ILE A 96 21.31 -13.32 -0.91
CA ILE A 96 22.35 -13.31 0.12
C ILE A 96 21.94 -14.08 1.39
N GLY A 97 20.75 -14.66 1.42
CA GLY A 97 20.30 -15.49 2.53
C GLY A 97 18.80 -15.66 2.58
N THR A 98 18.35 -16.46 3.54
CA THR A 98 16.94 -16.76 3.77
C THR A 98 16.62 -16.70 5.27
N ILE A 99 15.37 -16.38 5.60
CA ILE A 99 14.85 -16.40 6.96
C ILE A 99 13.67 -17.36 6.98
N SER A 100 13.73 -18.39 7.83
CA SER A 100 12.63 -19.34 8.01
C SER A 100 11.41 -18.66 8.60
N MET A 101 10.22 -19.02 8.11
CA MET A 101 8.91 -18.56 8.61
C MET A 101 8.26 -19.59 9.54
#